data_AF-A0A8S0UVP6-F1
#
_entry.id   AF-A0A8S0UVP6-F1
#
_cell.length_a   1.000
_cell.length_b   1.000
_cell.length_c   1.000
_cell.angle_alpha   90.00
_cell.angle_beta   90.00
_cell.angle_gamma   90.00
#
_symmetry.space_group_name_H-M   'P 1'
#
loop_
_entity.id
_entity.type
_entity.pdbx_description
1 polymer ?
#
loop_
_entity_poly.entity_id
_entity_poly.type
_entity_poly.pdbx_seq_one_letter_code
_entity_poly.pdbx_strand_id
1 'polypeptide(L)'
;MDALAVGREFGILEGRSFALIHPIVTSGLFLYTVYVGYLGWEWRRARTVLDEINELKKQMKPVAVTPDGTPPAEPPKPSPVEAKIQQLTETDPLAPQLLESIIKFDNNTWKERNWSKGHIRDKHLNAGTMLLGFGVFKSMFEGINTWFRIGKLFPGAGAAITVLWEAAATLVPPTQKGNERARNFHIALNASNVILFIWQIPTGIDTVFKVFEFTNWP
;
A
#
# COMPACT_ATOMS: atom_id res chain seq x y z
N MET A 1 -26.89 -32.64 10.28
CA MET A 1 -26.44 -32.26 8.93
C MET A 1 -25.02 -32.77 8.82
N ASP A 2 -24.87 -34.00 8.35
CA ASP A 2 -23.55 -34.56 8.07
C ASP A 2 -22.90 -33.66 7.01
N ALA A 3 -21.64 -33.27 7.25
CA ALA A 3 -20.91 -32.44 6.30
C ALA A 3 -20.83 -33.20 4.97
N LEU A 4 -21.31 -32.58 3.89
CA LEU A 4 -21.38 -33.09 2.51
C LEU A 4 -20.02 -33.44 1.88
N ALA A 5 -18.97 -33.62 2.67
CA ALA A 5 -17.61 -33.89 2.20
C ALA A 5 -16.88 -34.97 3.03
N VAL A 6 -17.59 -35.73 3.87
CA VAL A 6 -17.02 -36.91 4.54
C VAL A 6 -17.14 -38.10 3.59
N GLY A 7 -16.24 -38.25 2.60
CA GLY A 7 -16.31 -39.43 1.73
C GLY A 7 -15.51 -39.49 0.43
N ARG A 8 -14.56 -38.59 0.13
CA ARG A 8 -13.92 -38.49 -1.20
C ARG A 8 -14.86 -38.06 -2.34
N GLU A 9 -15.95 -37.36 -2.05
CA GLU A 9 -17.00 -37.05 -3.04
C GLU A 9 -16.56 -36.02 -4.10
N PHE A 10 -15.47 -35.27 -3.87
CA PHE A 10 -14.99 -34.21 -4.78
C PHE A 10 -13.68 -34.54 -5.53
N GLY A 11 -13.13 -35.76 -5.40
CA GLY A 11 -11.99 -36.23 -6.18
C GLY A 11 -10.75 -35.31 -6.09
N ILE A 12 -10.24 -34.84 -7.22
CA ILE A 12 -9.02 -34.00 -7.32
C ILE A 12 -9.18 -32.65 -6.60
N LEU A 13 -10.42 -32.14 -6.47
CA LEU A 13 -10.71 -30.88 -5.73
C LEU A 13 -10.61 -31.05 -4.21
N GLU A 14 -10.58 -32.29 -3.73
CA GLU A 14 -10.27 -32.65 -2.34
C GLU A 14 -8.75 -32.88 -2.13
N GLY A 15 -7.97 -32.74 -3.20
CA GLY A 15 -6.54 -33.01 -3.22
C GLY A 15 -5.80 -32.14 -2.21
N ARG A 16 -5.04 -32.78 -1.31
CA ARG A 16 -4.16 -32.14 -0.32
C ARG A 16 -3.24 -31.06 -0.94
N SER A 17 -2.94 -31.20 -2.22
CA SER A 17 -2.27 -30.23 -3.11
C SER A 17 -2.96 -28.88 -3.24
N PHE A 18 -4.30 -28.84 -3.34
CA PHE A 18 -5.07 -27.59 -3.42
C PHE A 18 -4.93 -26.76 -2.15
N ALA A 19 -4.59 -27.38 -1.02
CA ALA A 19 -4.29 -26.67 0.21
C ALA A 19 -3.04 -25.78 0.10
N LEU A 20 -2.17 -25.97 -0.90
CA LEU A 20 -1.02 -25.08 -1.16
C LEU A 20 -1.42 -23.75 -1.81
N ILE A 21 -2.60 -23.65 -2.43
CA ILE A 21 -3.07 -22.39 -3.02
C ILE A 21 -3.21 -21.32 -1.93
N HIS A 22 -3.75 -21.71 -0.77
CA HIS A 22 -3.96 -20.80 0.36
C HIS A 22 -2.68 -20.11 0.86
N PRO A 23 -1.60 -20.84 1.24
CA PRO A 23 -0.36 -20.20 1.68
C PRO A 23 0.33 -19.40 0.57
N ILE A 24 0.22 -19.82 -0.71
CA ILE A 24 0.76 -19.04 -1.83
C ILE A 24 0.03 -17.71 -1.97
N VAL A 25 -1.30 -17.73 -2.07
CA VAL A 25 -2.12 -16.52 -2.23
C VAL A 25 -1.99 -15.61 -1.00
N THR A 26 -1.99 -16.17 0.20
CA THR A 26 -1.85 -15.40 1.45
C THR A 26 -0.47 -14.75 1.55
N SER A 27 0.60 -15.44 1.16
CA SER A 27 1.94 -14.86 1.09
C SER A 27 2.02 -13.74 0.04
N GLY A 28 1.40 -13.93 -1.12
CA GLY A 28 1.29 -12.90 -2.16
C GLY A 28 0.55 -11.66 -1.67
N LEU A 29 -0.60 -11.82 -1.01
CA LEU A 29 -1.36 -10.72 -0.42
C LEU A 29 -0.57 -10.00 0.69
N PHE A 30 0.19 -10.73 1.49
CA PHE A 30 1.05 -10.13 2.52
C PHE A 30 2.14 -9.24 1.89
N LEU A 31 2.90 -9.78 0.93
CA LEU A 31 3.94 -9.01 0.23
C LEU A 31 3.34 -7.81 -0.51
N TYR A 32 2.17 -7.97 -1.12
CA TYR A 32 1.45 -6.87 -1.76
C TYR A 32 0.96 -5.82 -0.76
N THR A 33 0.55 -6.23 0.45
CA THR A 33 0.20 -5.31 1.54
C THR A 33 1.40 -4.46 1.96
N VAL A 34 2.57 -5.08 2.10
CA VAL A 34 3.83 -4.37 2.40
C VAL A 34 4.17 -3.38 1.28
N TYR A 35 4.02 -3.80 0.01
CA TYR A 35 4.22 -2.92 -1.15
C TYR A 35 3.26 -1.72 -1.16
N VAL A 36 1.97 -1.93 -0.91
CA VAL A 36 0.98 -0.85 -0.81
C VAL A 36 1.32 0.10 0.33
N GLY A 37 1.78 -0.44 1.47
CA GLY A 37 2.28 0.33 2.60
C GLY A 37 3.49 1.21 2.24
N TYR A 38 4.44 0.66 1.47
CA TYR A 38 5.58 1.39 0.94
C TYR A 38 5.14 2.58 0.07
N LEU A 39 4.23 2.38 -0.88
CA LEU A 39 3.70 3.47 -1.71
C LEU A 39 3.02 4.58 -0.87
N GLY A 40 2.32 4.17 0.20
CA GLY A 40 1.68 5.11 1.14
C GLY A 40 2.70 5.93 1.93
N TRP A 41 3.80 5.29 2.34
CA TRP A 41 4.92 5.97 3.01
C TRP A 41 5.64 6.95 2.07
N GLU A 42 5.93 6.57 0.83
CA GLU A 42 6.52 7.47 -0.17
C GLU A 42 5.63 8.70 -0.40
N TRP A 43 4.31 8.49 -0.55
CA TRP A 43 3.37 9.60 -0.70
C TRP A 43 3.35 10.55 0.51
N ARG A 44 3.44 10.02 1.73
CA ARG A 44 3.52 10.85 2.93
C ARG A 44 4.80 11.70 2.93
N ARG A 45 5.94 11.07 2.65
CA ARG A 45 7.24 11.76 2.61
C ARG A 45 7.26 12.86 1.54
N ALA A 46 6.72 12.57 0.37
CA ALA A 46 6.49 13.53 -0.70
C ALA A 46 5.76 14.80 -0.22
N ARG A 47 4.66 14.66 0.53
CA ARG A 47 3.89 15.81 1.03
C ARG A 47 4.65 16.60 2.09
N THR A 48 5.33 15.92 3.01
CA THR A 48 6.16 16.59 4.02
C THR A 48 7.24 17.46 3.37
N VAL A 49 7.91 16.94 2.35
CA VAL A 49 8.90 17.71 1.58
C VAL A 49 8.27 18.91 0.89
N LEU A 50 7.09 18.76 0.29
CA LEU A 50 6.39 19.86 -0.36
C LEU A 50 6.03 20.97 0.64
N ASP A 51 5.53 20.59 1.82
CA ASP A 51 5.17 21.54 2.88
C ASP A 51 6.41 22.32 3.35
N GLU A 52 7.55 21.63 3.56
CA GLU A 52 8.83 22.27 3.88
C GLU A 52 9.27 23.26 2.79
N ILE A 53 9.17 22.88 1.50
CA ILE A 53 9.50 23.76 0.37
C ILE A 53 8.59 24.99 0.36
N ASN A 54 7.29 24.82 0.61
CA ASN A 54 6.33 25.93 0.62
C ASN A 54 6.58 26.89 1.78
N GLU A 55 6.92 26.39 2.96
CA GLU A 55 7.34 27.22 4.09
C GLU A 55 8.64 27.99 3.79
N LEU A 56 9.63 27.33 3.18
CA LEU A 56 10.86 27.98 2.75
C LEU A 56 10.60 29.07 1.70
N LYS A 57 9.70 28.83 0.74
CA LYS A 57 9.27 29.84 -0.25
C LYS A 57 8.61 31.05 0.41
N LYS A 58 7.81 30.87 1.47
CA LYS A 58 7.21 32.00 2.23
C LYS A 58 8.26 32.84 2.95
N GLN A 59 9.39 32.24 3.33
CA GLN A 59 10.51 32.93 3.97
C GLN A 59 11.38 33.71 2.97
N MET A 60 11.26 33.43 1.67
CA MET A 60 11.92 34.22 0.64
C MET A 60 11.19 35.56 0.45
N LYS A 61 11.86 36.66 0.77
CA LYS A 61 11.45 37.98 0.25
C LYS A 61 11.69 37.98 -1.26
N PRO A 62 10.83 38.64 -2.08
CA PRO A 62 11.12 38.83 -3.50
C PRO A 62 12.50 39.47 -3.62
N VAL A 63 13.38 38.87 -4.41
CA VAL A 63 14.66 39.49 -4.77
C VAL A 63 14.31 40.83 -5.42
N ALA A 64 14.71 41.93 -4.80
CA ALA A 64 14.57 43.25 -5.39
C ALA A 64 15.39 43.24 -6.70
N VAL A 65 14.70 43.30 -7.84
CA VAL A 65 15.35 43.52 -9.12
C VAL A 65 15.86 44.97 -9.06
N THR A 66 17.17 45.16 -9.00
CA THR A 66 17.79 46.47 -9.17
C THR A 66 17.41 47.01 -10.56
N PRO A 67 17.00 48.29 -10.69
CA PRO A 67 16.60 48.89 -11.97
C PRO A 67 17.65 48.80 -13.10
N ASP A 68 18.93 48.61 -12.76
CA ASP A 68 20.06 48.82 -13.68
C ASP A 68 20.60 47.56 -14.38
N GLY A 69 19.89 46.43 -14.35
CA GLY A 69 20.17 45.29 -15.26
C GLY A 69 21.57 44.67 -15.16
N THR A 70 22.34 44.93 -14.08
CA THR A 70 23.69 44.39 -13.92
C THR A 70 23.62 43.02 -13.22
N PRO A 71 24.22 41.94 -13.77
CA PRO A 71 24.23 40.64 -13.12
C PRO A 71 25.02 40.68 -11.80
N PRO A 72 24.53 40.05 -10.71
CA PRO A 72 25.31 39.91 -9.48
C PRO A 72 26.63 39.16 -9.72
N ALA A 73 27.73 39.67 -9.15
CA ALA A 73 29.10 39.18 -9.37
C ALA A 73 29.48 37.92 -8.56
N GLU A 74 28.57 37.36 -7.78
CA GLU A 74 28.73 36.05 -7.14
C GLU A 74 27.64 35.10 -7.65
N PRO A 75 27.94 33.80 -7.89
CA PRO A 75 26.87 32.82 -8.04
C PRO A 75 25.96 32.96 -6.81
N PRO A 76 24.64 33.17 -6.99
CA PRO A 76 23.76 33.36 -5.85
C PRO A 76 23.95 32.17 -4.92
N LYS A 77 24.29 32.43 -3.65
CA LYS A 77 24.29 31.38 -2.62
C LYS A 77 22.97 30.63 -2.78
N PRO A 78 23.00 29.29 -2.92
CA PRO A 78 21.79 28.54 -3.18
C PRO A 78 20.75 28.93 -2.15
N SER A 79 19.59 29.34 -2.64
CA SER A 79 18.45 29.69 -1.80
C SER A 79 18.23 28.55 -0.79
N PRO A 80 17.73 28.81 0.43
CA PRO A 80 17.35 27.75 1.37
C PRO A 80 16.50 26.64 0.72
N VAL A 81 15.70 26.98 -0.31
CA VAL A 81 14.95 26.03 -1.14
C VAL A 81 15.86 25.15 -2.01
N GLU A 82 16.84 25.73 -2.69
CA GLU A 82 17.78 25.02 -3.57
C GLU A 82 18.72 24.11 -2.77
N ALA A 83 19.16 24.56 -1.60
CA ALA A 83 19.95 23.75 -0.67
C ALA A 83 19.16 22.52 -0.18
N LYS A 84 17.87 22.69 0.10
CA LYS A 84 16.99 21.58 0.49
C LYS A 84 16.76 20.59 -0.66
N ILE A 85 16.59 21.08 -1.89
CA ILE A 85 16.46 20.25 -3.09
C ILE A 85 17.75 19.46 -3.34
N GLN A 86 18.92 20.09 -3.22
CA GLN A 86 20.22 19.42 -3.33
C GLN A 86 20.41 18.36 -2.24
N GLN A 87 20.14 18.70 -0.98
CA GLN A 87 20.21 17.74 0.13
C GLN A 87 19.30 16.54 -0.11
N LEU A 88 18.05 16.75 -0.54
CA LEU A 88 17.13 15.65 -0.84
C LEU A 88 17.61 14.80 -2.02
N THR A 89 18.21 15.42 -3.04
CA THR A 89 18.77 14.73 -4.22
C THR A 89 20.00 13.89 -3.86
N GLU A 90 20.83 14.36 -2.92
CA GLU A 90 22.01 13.62 -2.44
C GLU A 90 21.63 12.48 -1.49
N THR A 91 20.62 12.69 -0.63
CA THR A 91 20.24 11.72 0.40
C THR A 91 19.31 10.63 -0.16
N ASP A 92 18.58 10.91 -1.23
CA ASP A 92 17.66 9.96 -1.86
C ASP A 92 17.68 10.07 -3.40
N PRO A 93 18.17 9.03 -4.10
CA PRO A 93 18.19 8.97 -5.56
C PRO A 93 16.81 9.13 -6.22
N LEU A 94 15.71 8.87 -5.50
CA LEU A 94 14.34 8.96 -6.00
C LEU A 94 13.67 10.31 -5.70
N ALA A 95 14.28 11.16 -4.86
CA ALA A 95 13.73 12.46 -4.49
C ALA A 95 13.44 13.39 -5.67
N PRO A 96 14.29 13.49 -6.72
CA PRO A 96 14.01 14.36 -7.87
C PRO A 96 12.74 13.97 -8.62
N GLN A 97 12.52 12.67 -8.82
CA GLN A 97 11.37 12.12 -9.53
C GLN A 97 10.08 12.30 -8.72
N LEU A 98 10.15 12.10 -7.41
CA LEU A 98 9.05 12.35 -6.50
C LEU A 98 8.65 13.82 -6.50
N LEU A 99 9.63 14.73 -6.38
CA LEU A 99 9.42 16.18 -6.38
C LEU A 99 8.79 16.67 -7.68
N GLU A 100 9.32 16.25 -8.83
CA GLU A 100 8.76 16.59 -10.14
C GLU A 100 7.30 16.12 -10.26
N SER A 101 7.01 14.90 -9.80
CA SER A 101 5.65 14.34 -9.86
C SER A 101 4.65 15.09 -8.99
N ILE A 102 5.09 15.68 -7.86
CA ILE A 102 4.27 16.46 -6.94
C ILE A 102 4.06 17.88 -7.45
N ILE A 103 5.11 18.53 -7.98
CA ILE A 103 5.01 19.88 -8.56
C ILE A 103 4.06 19.85 -9.77
N LYS A 104 4.16 18.82 -10.63
CA LYS A 104 3.24 18.64 -11.75
C LYS A 104 1.79 18.41 -11.28
N PHE A 105 1.61 17.77 -10.13
CA PHE A 105 0.32 17.54 -9.50
C PHE A 105 -0.30 18.83 -8.95
N ASP A 106 0.47 19.66 -8.24
CA ASP A 106 0.02 20.93 -7.65
C ASP A 106 -0.41 21.95 -8.72
N ASN A 107 0.27 21.94 -9.88
CA ASN A 107 -0.05 22.79 -11.02
C ASN A 107 -1.32 22.38 -11.79
N ASN A 108 -2.11 21.41 -11.30
CA ASN A 108 -3.45 21.10 -11.79
C ASN A 108 -3.55 20.84 -13.31
N THR A 109 -2.51 20.28 -13.94
CA THR A 109 -2.53 19.94 -15.37
C THR A 109 -3.24 18.61 -15.60
N TRP A 110 -4.57 18.60 -15.42
CA TRP A 110 -5.43 17.42 -15.63
C TRP A 110 -5.34 16.82 -17.05
N LYS A 111 -4.82 17.58 -18.01
CA LYS A 111 -4.76 17.27 -19.45
C LYS A 111 -3.62 16.33 -19.88
N GLU A 112 -2.59 16.09 -19.06
CA GLU A 112 -1.40 15.32 -19.48
C GLU A 112 -1.21 13.98 -18.73
N ARG A 113 -2.29 13.40 -18.19
CA ARG A 113 -2.18 12.14 -17.45
C ARG A 113 -2.06 10.93 -18.38
N ASN A 114 -0.82 10.50 -18.61
CA ASN A 114 -0.55 9.15 -19.08
C ASN A 114 -0.78 8.16 -17.93
N TRP A 115 -1.89 7.40 -18.02
CA TRP A 115 -2.31 6.36 -17.07
C TRP A 115 -1.22 5.31 -16.78
N SER A 116 -0.31 5.10 -17.72
CA SER A 116 0.79 4.14 -17.66
C SER A 116 1.98 4.54 -16.77
N LYS A 117 2.07 5.79 -16.29
CA LYS A 117 3.14 6.29 -15.40
C LYS A 117 2.59 6.98 -14.14
N GLY A 118 1.50 6.46 -13.58
CA GLY A 118 0.70 7.12 -12.54
C GLY A 118 1.49 7.72 -11.37
N HIS A 119 1.02 8.86 -10.85
CA HIS A 119 1.57 9.54 -9.68
C HIS A 119 1.57 8.61 -8.46
N ILE A 120 2.51 8.77 -7.52
CA ILE A 120 2.69 7.85 -6.38
C ILE A 120 1.41 7.69 -5.55
N ARG A 121 0.64 8.76 -5.39
CA ARG A 121 -0.69 8.74 -4.78
C ARG A 121 -1.66 7.82 -5.52
N ASP A 122 -1.71 7.94 -6.85
CA ASP A 122 -2.62 7.16 -7.69
C ASP A 122 -2.17 5.69 -7.74
N LYS A 123 -0.86 5.42 -7.70
CA LYS A 123 -0.31 4.07 -7.52
C LYS A 123 -0.75 3.47 -6.19
N HIS A 124 -0.62 4.20 -5.08
CA HIS A 124 -1.08 3.74 -3.77
C HIS A 124 -2.60 3.49 -3.76
N LEU A 125 -3.39 4.40 -4.35
CA LEU A 125 -4.84 4.23 -4.45
C LEU A 125 -5.22 2.99 -5.28
N ASN A 126 -4.65 2.85 -6.48
CA ASN A 126 -4.94 1.73 -7.38
C ASN A 126 -4.48 0.39 -6.79
N ALA A 127 -3.29 0.34 -6.20
CA ALA A 127 -2.80 -0.87 -5.55
C ALA A 127 -3.62 -1.19 -4.30
N GLY A 128 -4.03 -0.18 -3.52
CA GLY A 128 -4.92 -0.35 -2.37
C GLY A 128 -6.31 -0.88 -2.74
N THR A 129 -6.92 -0.39 -3.83
CA THR A 129 -8.22 -0.90 -4.30
C THR A 129 -8.12 -2.31 -4.85
N MET A 130 -7.03 -2.65 -5.55
CA MET A 130 -6.75 -4.04 -5.96
C MET A 130 -6.57 -4.96 -4.75
N LEU A 131 -5.79 -4.54 -3.75
CA LEU A 131 -5.58 -5.30 -2.52
C LEU A 131 -6.91 -5.59 -1.81
N LEU A 132 -7.76 -4.56 -1.67
CA LEU A 132 -9.09 -4.72 -1.07
C LEU A 132 -9.95 -5.70 -1.89
N GLY A 133 -10.01 -5.54 -3.21
CA GLY A 133 -10.82 -6.40 -4.08
C GLY A 133 -10.41 -7.88 -4.03
N PHE A 134 -9.11 -8.15 -4.23
CA PHE A 134 -8.59 -9.53 -4.15
C PHE A 134 -8.68 -10.09 -2.74
N GLY A 135 -8.42 -9.26 -1.73
CA GLY A 135 -8.51 -9.63 -0.32
C GLY A 135 -9.91 -10.07 0.10
N VAL A 136 -10.93 -9.28 -0.27
CA VAL A 136 -12.35 -9.62 -0.03
C VAL A 136 -12.75 -10.90 -0.77
N PHE A 137 -12.39 -11.01 -2.05
CA PHE A 137 -12.71 -12.21 -2.84
C PHE A 137 -12.12 -13.48 -2.23
N LYS A 138 -10.85 -13.42 -1.82
CA LYS A 138 -10.14 -14.51 -1.15
C LYS A 138 -10.78 -14.89 0.18
N SER A 139 -11.13 -13.89 1.00
CA SER A 139 -11.81 -14.08 2.30
C SER A 139 -13.16 -14.77 2.13
N MET A 140 -13.95 -14.35 1.13
CA MET A 140 -15.23 -14.98 0.80
C MET A 140 -15.07 -16.41 0.31
N PHE A 141 -14.15 -16.64 -0.64
CA PHE A 141 -13.87 -17.97 -1.18
C PHE A 141 -13.43 -18.95 -0.07
N GLU A 142 -12.61 -18.50 0.88
CA GLU A 142 -12.18 -19.34 2.01
C GLU A 142 -13.29 -19.67 3.00
N GLY A 143 -14.16 -18.71 3.31
CA GLY A 143 -15.35 -18.97 4.11
C GLY A 143 -16.24 -20.03 3.45
N ILE A 144 -16.51 -19.86 2.15
CA ILE A 144 -17.30 -20.80 1.35
C ILE A 144 -16.64 -22.19 1.30
N ASN A 145 -15.34 -22.26 1.01
CA ASN A 145 -14.58 -23.52 0.97
C ASN A 145 -14.61 -24.25 2.32
N THR A 146 -14.45 -23.50 3.42
CA THR A 146 -14.53 -24.07 4.77
C THR A 146 -15.94 -24.63 5.03
N TRP A 147 -16.98 -23.88 4.67
CA TRP A 147 -18.35 -24.33 4.83
C TRP A 147 -18.64 -25.60 4.01
N PHE A 148 -18.19 -25.69 2.75
CA PHE A 148 -18.36 -26.91 1.95
C PHE A 148 -17.65 -28.13 2.55
N ARG A 149 -16.46 -27.94 3.13
CA ARG A 149 -15.65 -29.06 3.67
C ARG A 149 -16.14 -29.59 5.00
N ILE A 150 -16.60 -28.72 5.91
CA ILE A 150 -16.89 -29.12 7.31
C ILE A 150 -18.25 -28.63 7.83
N GLY A 151 -19.07 -28.01 6.97
CA GLY A 151 -20.44 -27.58 7.30
C GLY A 151 -20.53 -26.43 8.32
N LYS A 152 -19.40 -25.80 8.68
CA LYS A 152 -19.30 -24.76 9.71
C LYS A 152 -18.36 -23.64 9.26
N LEU A 153 -18.68 -22.41 9.65
CA LEU A 153 -17.80 -21.25 9.53
C LEU A 153 -17.06 -21.02 10.84
N PHE A 154 -15.77 -20.76 10.76
CA PHE A 154 -14.96 -20.41 11.92
C PHE A 154 -14.60 -18.92 11.83
N PRO A 155 -14.66 -18.16 12.94
CA PRO A 155 -14.08 -16.82 12.96
C PRO A 155 -12.57 -16.95 12.80
N GLY A 156 -12.10 -16.68 11.59
CA GLY A 156 -10.68 -16.72 11.24
C GLY A 156 -10.08 -15.32 11.25
N ALA A 157 -8.77 -15.23 11.51
CA ALA A 157 -8.03 -13.98 11.44
C ALA A 157 -8.10 -13.30 10.05
N GLY A 158 -8.43 -14.05 8.98
CA GLY A 158 -8.70 -13.48 7.65
C GLY A 158 -9.94 -12.57 7.60
N ALA A 159 -11.00 -12.87 8.38
CA ALA A 159 -12.17 -12.01 8.45
C ALA A 159 -11.84 -10.68 9.13
N ALA A 160 -11.05 -10.72 10.22
CA ALA A 160 -10.57 -9.52 10.89
C ALA A 160 -9.71 -8.64 9.97
N ILE A 161 -8.81 -9.23 9.19
CA ILE A 161 -7.99 -8.51 8.19
C ILE A 161 -8.87 -7.80 7.15
N THR A 162 -9.93 -8.48 6.69
CA THR A 162 -10.87 -7.92 5.72
C THR A 162 -11.59 -6.69 6.28
N VAL A 163 -12.07 -6.77 7.52
CA VAL A 163 -12.72 -5.64 8.20
C VAL A 163 -11.77 -4.47 8.39
N LEU A 164 -10.52 -4.73 8.77
CA LEU A 164 -9.51 -3.69 8.93
C LEU A 164 -9.16 -3.00 7.59
N TRP A 165 -9.06 -3.75 6.49
CA TRP A 165 -8.89 -3.17 5.15
C TRP A 165 -10.07 -2.32 4.73
N GLU A 166 -11.30 -2.79 4.95
CA GLU A 166 -12.51 -2.03 4.64
C GLU A 166 -12.56 -0.73 5.46
N ALA A 167 -12.38 -0.82 6.78
CA ALA A 167 -12.33 0.34 7.66
C ALA A 167 -11.26 1.34 7.21
N ALA A 168 -10.08 0.87 6.83
CA ALA A 168 -9.04 1.73 6.27
C ALA A 168 -9.46 2.39 4.95
N ALA A 169 -10.15 1.68 4.06
CA ALA A 169 -10.65 2.20 2.80
C ALA A 169 -11.68 3.32 2.99
N THR A 170 -12.56 3.22 4.00
CA THR A 170 -13.53 4.29 4.32
C THR A 170 -12.87 5.61 4.76
N LEU A 171 -11.62 5.57 5.22
CA LEU A 171 -10.85 6.76 5.62
C LEU A 171 -10.14 7.46 4.44
N VAL A 172 -10.25 6.92 3.21
CA VAL A 172 -9.61 7.51 2.03
C VAL A 172 -10.14 8.91 1.70
N PRO A 173 -11.48 9.15 1.59
CA PRO A 173 -11.99 10.49 1.30
C PRO A 173 -11.56 11.58 2.29
N PRO A 174 -11.64 11.39 3.63
CA PRO A 174 -11.15 12.41 4.57
C PRO A 174 -9.61 12.56 4.52
N THR A 175 -8.86 11.48 4.27
CA THR A 175 -7.39 11.56 4.09
C THR A 175 -7.01 12.38 2.86
N GLN A 176 -7.73 12.23 1.75
CA GLN A 176 -7.54 13.05 0.55
C GLN A 176 -7.81 14.53 0.80
N LYS A 177 -8.75 14.85 1.70
CA LYS A 177 -9.05 16.21 2.16
C LYS A 177 -8.06 16.77 3.19
N GLY A 178 -6.99 16.03 3.51
CA GLY A 178 -5.94 16.49 4.44
C GLY A 178 -6.25 16.28 5.92
N ASN A 179 -7.28 15.49 6.28
CA ASN A 179 -7.57 15.20 7.69
C ASN A 179 -6.48 14.31 8.32
N GLU A 180 -5.66 14.88 9.20
CA GLU A 180 -4.57 14.18 9.88
C GLU A 180 -5.04 13.04 10.79
N ARG A 181 -6.18 13.19 11.47
CA ARG A 181 -6.72 12.12 12.33
C ARG A 181 -7.12 10.91 11.49
N ALA A 182 -7.84 11.13 10.39
CA ALA A 182 -8.24 10.06 9.47
C ALA A 182 -7.02 9.34 8.88
N ARG A 183 -5.98 10.10 8.50
CA ARG A 183 -4.72 9.54 8.00
C ARG A 183 -4.03 8.66 9.04
N ASN A 184 -3.92 9.11 10.28
CA ASN A 184 -3.29 8.35 11.36
C ASN A 184 -4.10 7.08 11.69
N PHE A 185 -5.44 7.16 11.69
CA PHE A 185 -6.29 5.97 11.82
C PHE A 185 -6.11 4.99 10.66
N HIS A 186 -6.05 5.47 9.42
CA HIS A 186 -5.79 4.63 8.24
C HIS A 186 -4.46 3.89 8.36
N ILE A 187 -3.40 4.58 8.81
CA ILE A 187 -2.08 3.98 9.04
C ILE A 187 -2.14 2.95 10.17
N ALA A 188 -2.79 3.27 11.30
CA ALA A 188 -2.89 2.36 12.44
C ALA A 188 -3.64 1.06 12.11
N LEU A 189 -4.75 1.16 11.35
CA LEU A 189 -5.51 0.00 10.88
C LEU A 189 -4.65 -0.89 9.97
N ASN A 190 -3.91 -0.29 9.03
CA ASN A 190 -3.05 -1.05 8.12
C ASN A 190 -1.80 -1.62 8.79
N ALA A 191 -1.23 -0.93 9.78
CA ALA A 191 -0.15 -1.48 10.60
C ALA A 191 -0.63 -2.70 11.40
N SER A 192 -1.84 -2.62 11.96
CA SER A 192 -2.48 -3.75 12.64
C SER A 192 -2.70 -4.93 11.68
N ASN A 193 -3.10 -4.67 10.44
CA ASN A 193 -3.19 -5.70 9.40
C ASN A 193 -1.87 -6.41 9.14
N VAL A 194 -0.77 -5.67 8.97
CA VAL A 194 0.56 -6.25 8.76
C VAL A 194 0.95 -7.15 9.94
N ILE A 195 0.69 -6.71 11.18
CA ILE A 195 0.94 -7.52 12.38
C ILE A 195 0.12 -8.81 12.37
N LEU A 196 -1.17 -8.74 12.02
CA LEU A 196 -2.03 -9.93 11.93
C LEU A 196 -1.56 -10.89 10.84
N PHE A 197 -1.10 -10.40 9.69
CA PHE A 197 -0.48 -11.24 8.67
C PHE A 197 0.77 -11.94 9.19
N ILE A 198 1.66 -11.21 9.86
CA ILE A 198 2.88 -11.77 10.45
C ILE A 198 2.54 -12.87 11.46
N TRP A 199 1.52 -12.66 12.28
CA TRP A 199 1.04 -13.67 13.23
C TRP A 199 0.52 -14.93 12.52
N GLN A 200 -0.05 -14.84 11.32
CA GLN A 200 -0.50 -16.04 10.60
C GLN A 200 0.64 -16.90 10.04
N ILE A 201 1.86 -16.35 9.87
CA ILE A 201 2.97 -17.03 9.20
C ILE A 201 3.28 -18.42 9.79
N PRO A 202 3.43 -18.61 11.12
CA PRO A 202 3.72 -19.94 11.68
C PRO A 202 2.67 -20.98 11.31
N THR A 203 1.38 -20.62 11.42
CA THR A 203 0.28 -21.54 11.08
C THR A 203 0.23 -21.90 9.59
N GLY A 204 0.65 -20.95 8.73
CA GLY A 204 0.78 -21.18 7.29
C GLY A 204 1.90 -22.15 6.95
N ILE A 205 3.06 -22.01 7.60
CA ILE A 205 4.21 -22.91 7.44
C ILE A 205 3.85 -24.33 7.89
N ASP A 206 3.21 -24.48 9.06
CA ASP A 206 2.76 -25.77 9.56
C ASP A 206 1.82 -26.48 8.57
N THR A 207 0.94 -25.71 7.92
CA THR A 207 0.02 -26.23 6.90
C THR A 207 0.79 -26.74 5.69
N VAL A 208 1.78 -26.00 5.20
CA VAL A 208 2.62 -26.42 4.07
C VAL A 208 3.35 -27.73 4.41
N PHE A 209 3.96 -27.84 5.58
CA PHE A 209 4.65 -29.06 5.98
C PHE A 209 3.71 -30.27 6.11
N LYS A 210 2.52 -30.08 6.68
CA LYS A 210 1.50 -31.14 6.72
C LYS A 210 1.08 -31.59 5.32
N VAL A 211 1.00 -30.69 4.35
CA VAL A 211 0.71 -31.08 2.97
C VAL A 211 1.83 -31.97 2.42
N PHE A 212 3.10 -31.61 2.61
CA PHE A 212 4.22 -32.45 2.17
C PHE A 212 4.29 -33.80 2.89
N GLU A 213 4.00 -33.83 4.19
CA GLU A 213 3.98 -35.05 5.00
C GLU A 213 2.89 -36.03 4.55
N PHE A 214 1.71 -35.50 4.23
CA PHE A 214 0.53 -36.34 3.97
C PHE A 214 0.17 -36.48 2.48
N THR A 215 0.83 -35.79 1.55
CA THR A 215 0.51 -35.90 0.12
C THR A 215 1.48 -36.83 -0.59
N ASN A 216 0.97 -37.96 -1.07
CA ASN A 216 1.68 -38.81 -2.01
C ASN A 216 1.40 -38.32 -3.42
N TRP A 217 2.44 -37.83 -4.08
CA TRP A 217 2.38 -37.39 -5.47
C TRP A 217 2.78 -38.54 -6.41
N PRO A 218 2.15 -38.67 -7.59
CA PRO A 218 2.54 -39.67 -8.59
C PRO A 218 3.92 -39.38 -9.20
#